data_AF-A0A5E5B2Z5-F1
#
_entry.id   AF-A0A5E5B2Z5-F1
#
_cell.length_a   1.000
_cell.length_b   1.000
_cell.length_c   1.000
_cell.angle_alpha   90.00
_cell.angle_beta   90.00
_cell.angle_gamma   90.00
#
_symmetry.space_group_name_H-M   'P 1'
#
loop_
_entity.id
_entity.type
_entity.pdbx_description
1 polymer ?
#
loop_
_entity_poly.entity_id
_entity_poly.type
_entity_poly.pdbx_seq_one_letter_code
_entity_poly.pdbx_strand_id
1 'polypeptide(L)'
;MTHIHRFNRIAHSELSDEGPSKSQRKRESHALQDLGEELVNLAKDALARVPMPENLERAVRDCRTITAHEGRRRQMQYVGKQMRTLDEQEIEAIQRALDVIKGVSKAETAKLHALERWRERLLAKDEALTELLTQHPDADGQQLRTLIRNARREQAAQKPPKAFRELFQVLKDLLGTGSASSETSDDADNDLPEFPTREDY
;
A
#
# COMPACT_ATOMS: atom_id res chain seq x y z
N MET A 1 -34.84 49.28 -60.57
CA MET A 1 -35.28 49.48 -59.17
C MET A 1 -35.40 48.11 -58.50
N THR A 2 -34.29 47.53 -58.06
CA THR A 2 -33.88 47.47 -56.64
C THR A 2 -34.89 46.75 -55.75
N HIS A 3 -34.71 45.43 -55.60
CA HIS A 3 -35.02 44.77 -54.33
C HIS A 3 -34.01 43.68 -54.06
N ILE A 4 -32.96 44.08 -53.35
CA ILE A 4 -32.04 43.17 -52.65
C ILE A 4 -32.88 42.51 -51.55
N HIS A 5 -33.29 41.26 -51.73
CA HIS A 5 -33.65 40.40 -50.62
C HIS A 5 -32.38 39.73 -50.14
N ARG A 6 -31.71 40.44 -49.23
CA ARG A 6 -30.61 39.94 -48.40
C ARG A 6 -31.18 38.77 -47.59
N PHE A 7 -31.01 37.56 -48.10
CA PHE A 7 -31.16 36.33 -47.31
C PHE A 7 -30.27 36.47 -46.09
N ASN A 8 -30.88 36.74 -44.95
CA ASN A 8 -30.21 36.69 -43.66
C ASN A 8 -29.99 35.21 -43.34
N ARG A 9 -28.93 34.63 -43.93
CA ARG A 9 -28.36 33.36 -43.50
C ARG A 9 -27.76 33.62 -42.13
N ILE A 10 -28.59 33.47 -41.09
CA ILE A 10 -28.10 33.34 -39.73
C ILE A 10 -27.27 32.06 -39.75
N ALA A 11 -25.95 32.23 -39.78
CA ALA A 11 -25.02 31.18 -39.45
C ALA A 11 -25.30 30.81 -37.99
N HIS A 12 -25.98 29.68 -37.77
CA HIS A 12 -25.89 28.96 -36.50
C HIS A 12 -24.46 28.40 -36.40
N SER A 13 -23.53 29.29 -36.09
CA SER A 13 -22.14 28.97 -35.79
C SER A 13 -22.05 28.65 -34.30
N GLU A 14 -22.06 27.34 -34.02
CA GLU A 14 -21.09 26.68 -33.14
C GLU A 14 -20.80 27.33 -31.78
N LEU A 15 -21.66 27.07 -30.80
CA LEU A 15 -21.26 26.91 -29.39
C LEU A 15 -22.30 26.02 -28.71
N SER A 16 -22.39 24.75 -29.10
CA SER A 16 -22.95 23.74 -28.19
C SER A 16 -21.87 23.48 -27.13
N ASP A 17 -21.83 24.32 -26.11
CA ASP A 17 -21.24 23.98 -24.81
C ASP A 17 -22.17 22.92 -24.17
N GLU A 18 -22.16 21.73 -24.78
CA GLU A 18 -22.92 20.59 -24.31
C GLU A 18 -22.17 20.06 -23.09
N GLY A 19 -22.43 20.67 -21.93
CA GLY A 19 -21.89 20.26 -20.65
C GLY A 19 -22.07 18.75 -20.41
N PRO A 20 -21.35 18.17 -19.43
CA PRO A 20 -21.21 16.72 -19.28
C PRO A 20 -22.58 16.03 -19.25
N SER A 21 -22.69 14.96 -20.05
CA SER A 21 -23.94 14.21 -20.17
C SER A 21 -24.42 13.70 -18.81
N LYS A 22 -25.73 13.47 -18.65
CA LYS A 22 -26.29 12.89 -17.41
C LYS A 22 -25.59 11.59 -16.99
N SER A 23 -25.13 10.79 -17.97
CA SER A 23 -24.37 9.56 -17.70
C SER A 23 -22.97 9.86 -17.16
N GLN A 24 -22.28 10.85 -17.72
CA GLN A 24 -20.93 11.25 -17.29
C GLN A 24 -20.93 11.80 -15.87
N ARG A 25 -21.84 12.74 -15.55
CA ARG A 25 -21.98 13.28 -14.18
C ARG A 25 -22.25 12.21 -13.14
N LYS A 26 -23.00 11.16 -13.53
CA LYS A 26 -23.23 9.99 -12.67
C LYS A 26 -21.94 9.20 -12.42
N ARG A 27 -21.15 8.95 -13.47
CA ARG A 27 -19.86 8.24 -13.35
C ARG A 27 -18.87 9.00 -12.48
N GLU A 28 -18.72 10.30 -12.68
CA GLU A 28 -17.86 11.18 -11.87
C GLU A 28 -18.30 11.16 -10.39
N SER A 29 -19.61 11.25 -10.13
CA SER A 29 -20.13 11.15 -8.77
C SER A 29 -19.87 9.79 -8.12
N HIS A 30 -19.88 8.70 -8.89
CA HIS A 30 -19.52 7.38 -8.37
C HIS A 30 -18.02 7.28 -8.10
N ALA A 31 -17.18 7.76 -9.02
CA ALA A 31 -15.72 7.77 -8.83
C ALA A 31 -15.30 8.52 -7.55
N LEU A 32 -15.93 9.66 -7.26
CA LEU A 32 -15.68 10.41 -6.02
C LEU A 32 -16.19 9.68 -4.76
N GLN A 33 -17.31 8.96 -4.88
CA GLN A 33 -17.81 8.13 -3.79
C GLN A 33 -16.87 6.96 -3.49
N ASP A 34 -16.37 6.30 -4.54
CA ASP A 34 -15.42 5.19 -4.44
C ASP A 34 -14.10 5.68 -3.84
N LEU A 35 -13.60 6.84 -4.27
CA LEU A 35 -12.40 7.47 -3.72
C LEU A 35 -12.57 7.76 -2.21
N GLY A 36 -13.74 8.26 -1.80
CA GLY A 36 -14.07 8.44 -0.38
C GLY A 36 -14.13 7.14 0.41
N GLU A 37 -14.64 6.07 -0.20
CA GLU A 37 -14.64 4.73 0.42
C GLU A 37 -13.22 4.18 0.60
N GLU A 38 -12.35 4.38 -0.39
CA GLU A 38 -10.94 4.01 -0.28
C GLU A 38 -10.28 4.66 0.94
N LEU A 39 -10.50 5.96 1.17
CA LEU A 39 -9.98 6.68 2.33
C LEU A 39 -10.42 6.07 3.66
N VAL A 40 -11.71 5.72 3.79
CA VAL A 40 -12.26 5.09 5.00
C VAL A 40 -11.61 3.73 5.27
N ASN A 41 -11.24 3.00 4.23
CA ASN A 41 -10.67 1.66 4.31
C ASN A 41 -9.13 1.64 4.46
N LEU A 42 -8.46 2.80 4.41
CA LEU A 42 -7.02 2.89 4.65
C LEU A 42 -6.63 2.52 6.09
N ALA A 43 -5.41 1.98 6.24
CA ALA A 43 -4.76 1.85 7.54
C ALA A 43 -4.61 3.23 8.21
N LYS A 44 -4.63 3.27 9.55
CA LYS A 44 -4.58 4.52 10.32
C LYS A 44 -3.41 5.42 9.94
N ASP A 45 -2.21 4.84 9.84
CA ASP A 45 -0.99 5.58 9.53
C ASP A 45 -0.92 6.03 8.07
N ALA A 46 -1.52 5.26 7.16
CA ALA A 46 -1.63 5.63 5.75
C ALA A 46 -2.61 6.79 5.56
N LEU A 47 -3.77 6.76 6.24
CA LEU A 47 -4.76 7.84 6.18
C LEU A 47 -4.18 9.16 6.69
N ALA A 48 -3.36 9.13 7.75
CA ALA A 48 -2.73 10.32 8.32
C ALA A 48 -1.75 11.03 7.36
N ARG A 49 -1.32 10.36 6.28
CA ARG A 49 -0.42 10.92 5.25
C ARG A 49 -1.17 11.49 4.06
N VAL A 50 -2.49 11.31 3.97
CA VAL A 50 -3.28 11.82 2.84
C VAL A 50 -3.66 13.28 3.11
N PRO A 51 -3.25 14.23 2.24
CA PRO A 51 -3.65 15.62 2.37
C PRO A 51 -5.13 15.76 2.03
N MET A 52 -5.94 16.25 2.96
CA MET A 52 -7.35 16.53 2.72
C MET A 52 -7.89 17.63 3.65
N PRO A 53 -8.97 18.32 3.28
CA PRO A 53 -9.59 19.33 4.15
C PRO A 53 -10.15 18.73 5.43
N GLU A 54 -10.15 19.52 6.50
CA GLU A 54 -10.59 19.11 7.84
C GLU A 54 -12.01 18.52 7.86
N ASN A 55 -12.93 19.07 7.05
CA ASN A 55 -14.30 18.59 6.95
C ASN A 55 -14.38 17.15 6.41
N LEU A 56 -13.57 16.83 5.41
CA LEU A 56 -13.49 15.49 4.85
C LEU A 56 -12.78 14.54 5.83
N GLU A 57 -11.67 14.98 6.43
CA GLU A 57 -10.93 14.18 7.41
C GLU A 57 -11.82 13.75 8.58
N ARG A 58 -12.58 14.69 9.15
CA ARG A 58 -13.54 14.42 10.22
C ARG A 58 -14.60 13.42 9.76
N ALA A 59 -15.20 13.64 8.58
CA ALA A 59 -16.22 12.75 8.04
C ALA A 59 -15.71 11.31 7.86
N VAL A 60 -14.47 11.15 7.38
CA VAL A 60 -13.81 9.84 7.22
C VAL A 60 -13.54 9.19 8.57
N ARG A 61 -13.00 9.94 9.55
CA ARG A 61 -12.74 9.43 10.91
C ARG A 61 -14.03 8.96 11.58
N ASP A 62 -15.11 9.74 11.50
CA ASP A 62 -16.42 9.37 12.04
C ASP A 62 -16.96 8.11 11.36
N CYS A 63 -16.78 7.97 10.04
CA CYS A 63 -17.22 6.77 9.32
C CYS A 63 -16.53 5.49 9.85
N ARG A 64 -15.27 5.60 10.28
CA ARG A 64 -14.49 4.48 10.82
C ARG A 64 -14.87 4.07 12.23
N THR A 65 -15.47 4.97 13.02
CA THR A 65 -15.90 4.68 14.41
C THR A 65 -17.31 4.12 14.47
N ILE A 66 -18.16 4.42 13.49
CA ILE A 66 -19.54 3.92 13.44
C ILE A 66 -19.57 2.42 13.12
N THR A 67 -20.06 1.63 14.06
CA THR A 67 -20.21 0.17 13.93
C THR A 67 -21.55 -0.26 13.35
N ALA A 68 -22.61 0.54 13.55
CA ALA A 68 -23.95 0.23 13.05
C ALA A 68 -24.00 0.33 11.52
N HIS A 69 -24.43 -0.74 10.85
CA HIS A 69 -24.44 -0.84 9.38
C HIS A 69 -25.13 0.36 8.71
N GLU A 70 -26.34 0.69 9.15
CA GLU A 70 -27.11 1.80 8.59
C GLU A 70 -26.47 3.17 8.87
N GLY A 71 -25.88 3.35 10.06
CA GLY A 71 -25.13 4.56 10.41
C GLY A 71 -23.89 4.72 9.54
N ARG A 72 -23.11 3.64 9.37
CA ARG A 72 -21.91 3.63 8.53
C ARG A 72 -22.28 3.92 7.08
N ARG A 73 -23.36 3.33 6.56
CA ARG A 73 -23.86 3.59 5.20
C ARG A 73 -24.20 5.06 4.98
N ARG A 74 -24.91 5.69 5.92
CA ARG A 74 -25.25 7.12 5.83
C ARG A 74 -24.00 8.01 5.92
N GLN A 75 -23.08 7.68 6.81
CA GLN A 75 -21.84 8.43 6.93
C GLN A 75 -20.97 8.28 5.68
N MET A 76 -20.94 7.11 5.06
CA MET A 76 -20.25 6.88 3.78
C MET A 76 -20.84 7.76 2.65
N GLN A 77 -22.16 7.91 2.60
CA GLN A 77 -22.81 8.84 1.66
C GLN A 77 -22.45 10.30 1.95
N TYR A 78 -22.31 10.66 3.22
CA TYR A 78 -21.85 11.99 3.61
C TYR A 78 -20.39 12.24 3.22
N VAL A 79 -19.50 11.25 3.38
CA VAL A 79 -18.14 11.30 2.85
C VAL A 79 -18.15 11.56 1.34
N GLY A 80 -18.95 10.82 0.56
CA GLY A 80 -19.08 11.07 -0.88
C GLY A 80 -19.74 12.41 -1.23
N LYS A 81 -20.53 13.00 -0.33
CA LYS A 81 -20.97 14.40 -0.46
C LYS A 81 -19.81 15.37 -0.25
N GLN A 82 -18.96 15.15 0.75
CA GLN A 82 -17.77 15.99 1.00
C GLN A 82 -16.75 15.88 -0.15
N MET A 83 -16.55 14.70 -0.72
CA MET A 83 -15.67 14.52 -1.88
C MET A 83 -16.10 15.38 -3.09
N ARG A 84 -17.41 15.62 -3.25
CA ARG A 84 -17.97 16.45 -4.34
C ARG A 84 -17.89 17.95 -4.09
N THR A 85 -17.51 18.37 -2.89
CA THR A 85 -17.30 19.80 -2.58
C THR A 85 -15.85 20.23 -2.76
N LEU A 86 -14.95 19.28 -2.98
CA LEU A 86 -13.53 19.54 -3.21
C LEU A 86 -13.31 20.17 -4.59
N ASP A 87 -12.23 20.95 -4.69
CA ASP A 87 -11.73 21.37 -5.99
C ASP A 87 -10.88 20.28 -6.66
N GLU A 88 -10.56 20.48 -7.94
CA GLU A 88 -9.77 19.53 -8.74
C GLU A 88 -8.39 19.28 -8.12
N GLN A 89 -7.75 20.30 -7.54
CA GLN A 89 -6.40 20.19 -6.99
C GLN A 89 -6.38 19.34 -5.72
N GLU A 90 -7.39 19.49 -4.87
CA GLU A 90 -7.61 18.68 -3.67
C GLU A 90 -7.87 17.21 -4.03
N ILE A 91 -8.73 16.96 -5.03
CA ILE A 91 -9.03 15.61 -5.51
C ILE A 91 -7.76 14.94 -6.07
N GLU A 92 -6.99 15.65 -6.90
CA GLU A 92 -5.74 15.15 -7.44
C GLU A 92 -4.70 14.86 -6.34
N ALA A 93 -4.61 15.71 -5.31
CA ALA A 93 -3.68 15.50 -4.20
C ALA A 93 -4.02 14.22 -3.43
N ILE A 94 -5.30 13.98 -3.18
CA ILE A 94 -5.81 12.74 -2.56
C ILE A 94 -5.46 11.53 -3.44
N GLN A 95 -5.76 11.60 -4.74
CA GLN A 95 -5.50 10.50 -5.67
C GLN A 95 -4.01 10.15 -5.74
N ARG A 96 -3.14 11.16 -5.84
CA ARG A 96 -1.68 10.95 -5.85
C ARG A 96 -1.21 10.28 -4.56
N ALA A 97 -1.71 10.71 -3.40
CA ALA A 97 -1.35 10.10 -2.13
C ALA A 97 -1.78 8.62 -2.06
N LEU A 98 -3.00 8.32 -2.53
CA LEU A 98 -3.50 6.95 -2.62
C LEU A 98 -2.67 6.09 -3.58
N ASP A 99 -2.27 6.63 -4.73
CA ASP A 99 -1.44 5.91 -5.70
C ASP A 99 -0.05 5.59 -5.15
N VAL A 100 0.56 6.51 -4.39
CA VAL A 100 1.83 6.25 -3.68
C VAL A 100 1.64 5.13 -2.66
N ILE A 101 0.59 5.20 -1.83
CA ILE A 101 0.29 4.16 -0.83
C ILE A 101 0.08 2.80 -1.50
N LYS A 102 -0.73 2.74 -2.54
CA LYS A 102 -0.99 1.51 -3.32
C LYS A 102 0.27 1.00 -4.02
N GLY A 103 1.11 1.90 -4.52
CA GLY A 103 2.40 1.58 -5.15
C GLY A 103 3.33 0.87 -4.17
N VAL A 104 3.46 1.40 -2.95
CA VAL A 104 4.23 0.76 -1.87
C VAL A 104 3.65 -0.62 -1.55
N SER A 105 2.34 -0.74 -1.36
CA SER A 105 1.71 -2.04 -1.08
C SER A 105 1.93 -3.07 -2.20
N LYS A 106 1.83 -2.65 -3.48
CA LYS A 106 2.11 -3.53 -4.62
C LYS A 106 3.56 -3.97 -4.66
N ALA A 107 4.50 -3.06 -4.39
CA ALA A 107 5.92 -3.37 -4.34
C ALA A 107 6.23 -4.39 -3.23
N GLU A 108 5.67 -4.20 -2.03
CA GLU A 108 5.84 -5.15 -0.92
C GLU A 108 5.24 -6.53 -1.25
N THR A 109 4.03 -6.58 -1.79
CA THR A 109 3.44 -7.85 -2.25
C THR A 109 4.28 -8.53 -3.34
N ALA A 110 4.83 -7.75 -4.28
CA ALA A 110 5.71 -8.29 -5.31
C ALA A 110 7.02 -8.86 -4.74
N LYS A 111 7.59 -8.21 -3.72
CA LYS A 111 8.76 -8.73 -2.97
C LYS A 111 8.42 -10.06 -2.30
N LEU A 112 7.29 -10.15 -1.59
CA LEU A 112 6.85 -11.39 -0.95
C LEU A 112 6.71 -12.53 -1.97
N HIS A 113 6.07 -12.29 -3.11
CA HIS A 113 5.97 -13.29 -4.18
C HIS A 113 7.34 -13.64 -4.79
N ALA A 114 8.28 -12.69 -4.87
CA ALA A 114 9.64 -12.99 -5.31
C ALA A 114 10.35 -13.93 -4.33
N LEU A 115 10.19 -13.73 -3.02
CA LEU A 115 10.71 -14.63 -1.98
C LEU A 115 10.09 -16.03 -2.08
N GLU A 116 8.78 -16.11 -2.32
CA GLU A 116 8.08 -17.39 -2.51
C GLU A 116 8.63 -18.16 -3.72
N ARG A 117 8.79 -17.49 -4.86
CA ARG A 117 9.39 -18.09 -6.06
C ARG A 117 10.82 -18.56 -5.83
N TRP A 118 11.62 -17.76 -5.13
CA TRP A 118 12.99 -18.15 -4.78
C TRP A 118 13.03 -19.40 -3.91
N ARG A 119 12.18 -19.46 -2.87
CA ARG A 119 12.09 -20.64 -2.00
C ARG A 119 11.69 -21.89 -2.78
N GLU A 120 10.66 -21.82 -3.60
CA GLU A 120 10.22 -22.96 -4.43
C GLU A 120 11.34 -23.42 -5.37
N ARG A 121 12.04 -22.46 -5.99
CA ARG A 121 13.15 -22.72 -6.90
C ARG A 121 14.34 -23.39 -6.21
N LEU A 122 14.70 -22.93 -4.99
CA LEU A 122 15.76 -23.55 -4.16
C LEU A 122 15.41 -24.98 -3.76
N LEU A 123 14.12 -25.25 -3.52
CA LEU A 123 13.68 -26.61 -3.21
C LEU A 123 13.68 -27.51 -4.45
N ALA A 124 13.46 -26.96 -5.64
CA ALA A 124 13.42 -27.73 -6.89
C ALA A 124 14.80 -28.01 -7.50
N LYS A 125 15.74 -27.07 -7.41
CA LYS A 125 17.03 -27.10 -8.13
C LYS A 125 18.19 -26.67 -7.24
N ASP A 126 19.26 -27.47 -7.22
CA ASP A 126 20.45 -27.16 -6.43
C ASP A 126 21.26 -25.99 -7.03
N GLU A 127 21.19 -25.79 -8.35
CA GLU A 127 21.84 -24.68 -9.04
C GLU A 127 21.30 -23.31 -8.61
N ALA A 128 20.05 -23.27 -8.15
CA ALA A 128 19.42 -22.03 -7.67
C ALA A 128 20.14 -21.47 -6.43
N LEU A 129 20.74 -22.33 -5.60
CA LEU A 129 21.53 -21.87 -4.46
C LEU A 129 22.82 -21.20 -4.94
N THR A 130 23.49 -21.78 -5.93
CA THR A 130 24.72 -21.19 -6.49
C THR A 130 24.44 -19.82 -7.09
N GLU A 131 23.31 -19.66 -7.81
CA GLU A 131 22.90 -18.36 -8.33
C GLU A 131 22.63 -17.34 -7.22
N LEU A 132 21.93 -17.75 -6.15
CA LEU A 132 21.64 -16.89 -5.01
C LEU A 132 22.94 -16.43 -4.32
N LEU A 133 23.89 -17.33 -4.09
CA LEU A 133 25.18 -17.02 -3.47
C LEU A 133 26.07 -16.16 -4.37
N THR A 134 25.91 -16.24 -5.69
CA THR A 134 26.61 -15.36 -6.64
C THR A 134 26.06 -13.93 -6.54
N GLN A 135 24.75 -13.78 -6.38
CA GLN A 135 24.09 -12.47 -6.21
C GLN A 135 24.30 -11.89 -4.81
N HIS A 136 24.45 -12.75 -3.79
CA HIS A 136 24.65 -12.36 -2.40
C HIS A 136 25.82 -13.14 -1.77
N PRO A 137 27.08 -12.68 -2.00
CA PRO A 137 28.27 -13.37 -1.50
C PRO A 137 28.36 -13.45 0.03
N ASP A 138 27.75 -12.50 0.74
CA ASP A 138 27.76 -12.43 2.21
C ASP A 138 26.75 -13.38 2.87
N ALA A 139 25.95 -14.10 2.09
CA ALA A 139 24.96 -15.03 2.62
C ALA A 139 25.62 -16.28 3.23
N ASP A 140 25.08 -16.77 4.35
CA ASP A 140 25.49 -18.05 4.93
C ASP A 140 24.99 -19.23 4.06
N GLY A 141 25.82 -19.63 3.11
CA GLY A 141 25.53 -20.75 2.22
C GLY A 141 25.38 -22.09 2.95
N GLN A 142 26.02 -22.27 4.12
CA GLN A 142 25.93 -23.53 4.87
C GLN A 142 24.60 -23.64 5.61
N GLN A 143 24.12 -22.54 6.19
CA GLN A 143 22.78 -22.44 6.76
C GLN A 143 21.72 -22.69 5.69
N LEU A 144 21.82 -22.03 4.54
CA LEU A 144 20.87 -22.20 3.42
C LEU A 144 20.81 -23.65 2.92
N ARG A 145 21.95 -24.33 2.72
CA ARG A 145 21.99 -25.75 2.33
C ARG A 145 21.27 -26.63 3.35
N THR A 146 21.48 -26.36 4.63
CA THR A 146 20.88 -27.13 5.72
C THR A 146 19.36 -26.96 5.74
N LEU A 147 18.88 -25.72 5.61
CA LEU A 147 17.45 -25.41 5.55
C LEU A 147 16.76 -26.04 4.33
N ILE A 148 17.38 -25.96 3.14
CA ILE A 148 16.84 -26.56 1.92
C ILE A 148 16.69 -28.08 2.07
N ARG A 149 17.73 -28.77 2.55
CA ARG A 149 17.70 -30.23 2.76
C ARG A 149 16.65 -30.62 3.80
N ASN A 150 16.55 -29.89 4.90
CA ASN A 150 15.56 -30.14 5.93
C ASN A 150 14.12 -29.92 5.40
N ALA A 151 13.90 -28.85 4.63
CA ALA A 151 12.60 -28.55 4.03
C ALA A 151 12.17 -29.64 3.03
N ARG A 152 13.09 -30.13 2.18
CA ARG A 152 12.82 -31.27 1.28
C ARG A 152 12.45 -32.54 2.04
N ARG A 153 13.17 -32.84 3.14
CA ARG A 153 12.89 -33.98 4.00
C ARG A 153 11.54 -33.86 4.72
N GLU A 154 11.19 -32.66 5.19
CA GLU A 154 9.88 -32.39 5.80
C GLU A 154 8.74 -32.58 4.79
N GLN A 155 8.89 -32.08 3.56
CA GLN A 155 7.91 -32.28 2.49
C GLN A 155 7.73 -33.76 2.14
N ALA A 156 8.84 -34.49 1.95
CA ALA A 156 8.79 -35.93 1.65
C ALA A 156 8.16 -36.75 2.78
N ALA A 157 8.36 -36.33 4.04
CA ALA A 157 7.80 -36.99 5.21
C ALA A 157 6.40 -36.47 5.61
N GLN A 158 5.80 -35.56 4.83
CA GLN A 158 4.52 -34.89 5.13
C GLN A 158 4.47 -34.28 6.54
N LYS A 159 5.62 -33.78 7.01
CA LYS A 159 5.76 -33.16 8.33
C LYS A 159 5.39 -31.67 8.27
N PRO A 160 5.09 -31.06 9.43
CA PRO A 160 4.90 -29.61 9.50
C PRO A 160 6.10 -28.87 8.88
N PRO A 161 5.88 -27.87 8.02
CA PRO A 161 6.92 -27.25 7.19
C PRO A 161 7.71 -26.19 7.98
N LYS A 162 8.45 -26.61 9.01
CA LYS A 162 9.24 -25.70 9.87
C LYS A 162 10.42 -25.12 9.10
N ALA A 163 11.27 -25.96 8.50
CA ALA A 163 12.43 -25.51 7.75
C ALA A 163 12.04 -24.67 6.52
N PHE A 164 10.88 -24.92 5.93
CA PHE A 164 10.33 -24.12 4.81
C PHE A 164 9.88 -22.71 5.24
N ARG A 165 9.39 -22.55 6.47
CA ARG A 165 9.07 -21.24 7.05
C ARG A 165 10.34 -20.49 7.45
N GLU A 166 11.30 -21.20 8.03
CA GLU A 166 12.59 -20.63 8.44
C GLU A 166 13.40 -20.16 7.22
N LEU A 167 13.44 -20.96 6.14
CA LEU A 167 14.05 -20.57 4.87
C LEU A 167 13.45 -19.27 4.31
N PHE A 168 12.14 -19.06 4.46
CA PHE A 168 11.51 -17.81 4.04
C PHE A 168 11.98 -16.61 4.87
N GLN A 169 12.17 -16.76 6.18
CA GLN A 169 12.68 -15.67 7.02
C GLN A 169 14.12 -15.32 6.64
N VAL A 170 14.99 -16.31 6.48
CA VAL A 170 16.38 -16.08 6.05
C VAL A 170 16.44 -15.39 4.67
N LEU A 171 15.60 -15.82 3.72
CA LEU A 171 15.51 -15.15 2.42
C LEU A 171 14.94 -13.73 2.52
N LYS A 172 13.97 -13.51 3.40
CA LYS A 172 13.41 -12.17 3.65
C LYS A 172 14.46 -11.24 4.23
N ASP A 173 15.28 -11.72 5.16
CA ASP A 173 16.36 -10.92 5.75
C ASP A 173 17.44 -10.64 4.70
N LEU A 174 17.83 -11.66 3.91
CA LEU A 174 18.86 -11.52 2.88
C LEU A 174 18.45 -10.59 1.72
N LEU A 175 17.20 -10.69 1.25
CA LEU A 175 16.70 -9.97 0.07
C LEU A 175 15.90 -8.71 0.44
N GLY A 176 15.45 -8.59 1.69
CA GLY A 176 14.76 -7.43 2.24
C GLY A 176 15.69 -6.40 2.86
N THR A 177 16.88 -6.81 3.34
CA THR A 177 17.93 -5.91 3.84
C THR A 177 18.77 -5.34 2.68
N GLY A 178 18.10 -4.79 1.67
CA GLY A 178 18.74 -4.07 0.56
C GLY A 178 19.04 -2.60 0.87
N SER A 179 18.72 -2.10 2.08
CA SER A 179 19.01 -0.72 2.49
C SER A 179 18.73 -0.52 4.00
N ALA A 180 19.58 -1.04 4.89
CA ALA A 180 19.76 -0.52 6.27
C ALA A 180 20.61 -1.49 7.10
N SER A 181 21.92 -1.50 6.87
CA SER A 181 22.87 -2.02 7.85
C SER A 181 24.27 -1.47 7.56
N SER A 182 24.40 -0.16 7.74
CA SER A 182 25.67 0.47 8.08
C SER A 182 25.41 1.42 9.24
N GLU A 183 26.03 1.09 10.38
CA GLU A 183 26.41 1.98 11.47
C GLU A 183 25.29 2.55 12.37
N THR A 184 25.10 1.89 13.51
CA THR A 184 25.08 2.59 14.80
C THR A 184 26.03 1.83 15.74
N SER A 185 27.32 2.14 15.63
CA SER A 185 28.16 2.25 16.82
C SER A 185 27.73 3.54 17.50
N ASP A 186 27.02 3.44 18.61
CA ASP A 186 26.90 4.56 19.54
C ASP A 186 27.36 4.03 20.89
N ASP A 187 28.57 4.46 21.24
CA ASP A 187 29.11 4.42 22.58
C ASP A 187 28.08 5.03 23.54
N ALA A 188 27.58 4.22 24.46
CA ALA A 188 26.89 4.71 25.64
C ALA A 188 27.38 3.91 26.84
N ASP A 189 28.48 4.42 27.38
CA ASP A 189 28.87 4.35 28.78
C ASP A 189 27.60 4.49 29.65
N ASN A 190 27.13 3.37 30.21
CA ASN A 190 26.04 3.37 31.18
C ASN A 190 26.58 2.77 32.48
N ASP A 191 27.27 3.63 33.21
CA ASP A 191 27.63 3.52 34.60
C ASP A 191 26.35 3.27 35.44
N LEU A 192 26.09 2.01 35.78
CA LEU A 192 24.98 1.61 36.63
C LEU A 192 25.43 1.70 38.09
N PRO A 193 24.79 2.50 38.95
CA PRO A 193 25.10 2.53 40.37
C PRO A 193 24.64 1.24 41.06
N GLU A 194 25.54 0.65 41.83
CA GLU A 194 25.35 -0.53 42.67
C GLU A 194 24.26 -0.27 43.73
N PHE A 195 23.15 -1.01 43.67
CA PHE A 195 22.11 -0.94 44.69
C PHE A 195 22.50 -1.83 45.89
N PRO A 196 22.49 -1.31 47.13
CA PRO A 196 22.75 -2.14 48.31
C PRO A 196 21.58 -3.10 48.57
N THR A 197 21.90 -4.37 48.75
CA THR A 197 20.96 -5.40 49.21
C THR A 197 20.50 -5.08 50.64
N ARG A 198 19.19 -4.95 50.85
CA ARG A 198 18.63 -4.91 52.21
C ARG A 198 18.51 -6.33 52.75
N GLU A 199 19.42 -6.66 53.65
CA GLU A 199 19.37 -7.75 54.63
C GLU A 199 18.12 -7.66 55.52
N ASP A 200 17.75 -8.82 56.07
CA ASP A 200 17.25 -9.01 57.43
C ASP A 200 16.56 -7.80 58.07
N TYR A 201 15.21 -7.84 58.12
CA TYR A 201 14.39 -7.47 59.28
C TYR A 201 12.94 -7.96 59.06
#